data_AF-A0A958RKW7-F1
#
_entry.id   AF-A0A958RKW7-F1
#
_cell.length_a   1.000
_cell.length_b   1.000
_cell.length_c   1.000
_cell.angle_alpha   90.00
_cell.angle_beta   90.00
_cell.angle_gamma   90.00
#
_symmetry.space_group_name_H-M   'P 1'
#
loop_
_entity.id
_entity.type
_entity.pdbx_description
1 polymer ?
#
loop_
_entity_poly.entity_id
_entity_poly.type
_entity_poly.pdbx_seq_one_letter_code
_entity_poly.pdbx_strand_id
1 'polypeptide(L)'
;MAQIINDSKSNMFFIGWVALAMIVVVVGTGCTTAKVRVHTNPSGADVYVRSVGEGRLQRIGQTPLFVNSEELREKYGLVGAVYMEIRKEGHKPDSFFITELSKIDLNVNRDLVPIRDLEQQRWLNGHIETLFEVRRLVEAKRYDEAMRIIRNLRDVTPYVATIHELEGGIYLLKGQHRDALDSFRMAMKYNPENPDTVKMVR
;
A
#
# COMPACT_ATOMS: atom_id res chain seq x y z
N MET A 1 -84.97 -31.74 37.47
CA MET A 1 -83.72 -31.90 38.22
C MET A 1 -83.07 -33.21 37.81
N ALA A 2 -81.75 -33.18 37.62
CA ALA A 2 -80.80 -34.31 37.46
C ALA A 2 -80.74 -35.06 36.11
N GLN A 3 -79.65 -34.77 35.37
CA GLN A 3 -78.98 -35.62 34.37
C GLN A 3 -78.42 -36.91 34.98
N ILE A 4 -78.14 -37.90 34.12
CA ILE A 4 -77.01 -38.86 34.05
C ILE A 4 -77.38 -39.80 32.87
N ILE A 5 -76.98 -39.56 31.61
CA ILE A 5 -75.73 -39.98 30.93
C ILE A 5 -75.19 -41.33 31.43
N ASN A 6 -75.30 -42.40 30.63
CA ASN A 6 -74.10 -42.98 30.03
C ASN A 6 -74.43 -43.92 28.88
N ASP A 7 -73.85 -43.59 27.73
CA ASP A 7 -74.01 -44.22 26.44
C ASP A 7 -73.04 -45.40 26.33
N SER A 8 -73.55 -46.53 25.89
CA SER A 8 -72.82 -47.77 25.68
C SER A 8 -72.97 -48.10 24.21
N LYS A 9 -71.89 -47.92 23.44
CA LYS A 9 -71.60 -48.72 22.25
C LYS A 9 -70.14 -48.65 21.85
N SER A 10 -69.50 -49.76 22.12
CA SER A 10 -68.26 -50.29 21.60
C SER A 10 -68.24 -50.47 20.08
N ASN A 11 -67.01 -50.54 19.56
CA ASN A 11 -66.51 -51.14 18.31
C ASN A 11 -66.02 -50.13 17.27
N MET A 12 -64.71 -49.90 17.16
CA MET A 12 -63.72 -50.78 16.53
C MET A 12 -63.79 -50.67 14.99
N PHE A 13 -63.07 -49.71 14.43
CA PHE A 13 -62.48 -49.84 13.09
C PHE A 13 -61.06 -49.27 13.10
N PHE A 14 -60.17 -50.19 12.79
CA PHE A 14 -58.72 -50.13 12.73
C PHE A 14 -58.30 -49.54 11.35
N ILE A 15 -57.07 -49.03 11.27
CA ILE A 15 -56.27 -48.70 10.08
C ILE A 15 -56.39 -47.26 9.55
N GLY A 16 -55.28 -46.53 9.67
CA GLY A 16 -54.85 -45.58 8.65
C GLY A 16 -54.26 -44.29 9.22
N TRP A 17 -53.00 -44.02 8.84
CA TRP A 17 -52.27 -42.74 8.97
C TRP A 17 -51.37 -42.57 10.19
N VAL A 18 -50.33 -43.41 10.26
CA VAL A 18 -49.03 -42.95 10.78
C VAL A 18 -48.42 -42.06 9.68
N ALA A 19 -48.54 -40.75 9.83
CA ALA A 19 -47.85 -39.79 8.97
C ALA A 19 -46.34 -39.88 9.25
N LEU A 20 -45.64 -40.66 8.42
CA LEU A 20 -44.19 -40.72 8.38
C LEU A 20 -43.67 -39.36 7.87
N ALA A 21 -43.30 -38.48 8.80
CA ALA A 21 -42.61 -37.24 8.50
C ALA A 21 -41.24 -37.59 7.89
N MET A 22 -41.18 -37.58 6.56
CA MET A 22 -39.95 -37.74 5.79
C MET A 22 -39.11 -36.48 6.02
N ILE A 23 -38.22 -36.52 7.02
CA ILE A 23 -37.19 -35.51 7.21
C ILE A 23 -36.28 -35.59 5.99
N VAL A 24 -36.50 -34.70 5.02
CA VAL A 24 -35.52 -34.43 3.98
C VAL A 24 -34.35 -33.73 4.68
N VAL A 25 -33.38 -34.52 5.11
CA VAL A 25 -32.06 -34.01 5.48
C VAL A 25 -31.43 -33.54 4.17
N VAL A 26 -31.60 -32.25 3.87
CA VAL A 26 -30.75 -31.58 2.89
C VAL A 26 -29.35 -31.59 3.51
N VAL A 27 -28.57 -32.63 3.19
CA VAL A 27 -27.14 -32.61 3.41
C VAL A 27 -26.63 -31.56 2.44
N GLY A 28 -26.61 -30.30 2.88
CA GLY A 28 -25.86 -29.27 2.21
C GLY A 28 -24.43 -29.79 2.16
N THR A 29 -23.97 -30.15 0.96
CA THR A 29 -22.55 -30.36 0.70
C THR A 29 -21.91 -29.02 1.01
N GLY A 30 -21.44 -28.87 2.24
CA GLY A 30 -20.66 -27.72 2.66
C GLY A 30 -19.34 -27.80 1.91
N CYS A 31 -19.31 -27.27 0.69
CA CYS A 31 -18.05 -26.88 0.06
C CYS A 31 -17.43 -25.88 1.03
N THR A 32 -16.48 -26.36 1.84
CA THR A 32 -15.69 -25.51 2.70
C THR A 32 -14.77 -24.74 1.77
N THR A 33 -15.22 -23.59 1.31
CA THR A 33 -14.41 -22.76 0.45
C THR A 33 -13.27 -22.18 1.28
N ALA A 34 -12.03 -22.41 0.84
CA ALA A 34 -10.85 -21.93 1.54
C ALA A 34 -10.90 -20.40 1.66
N LYS A 35 -10.60 -19.87 2.84
CA LYS A 35 -10.62 -18.43 3.14
C LYS A 35 -9.20 -17.88 3.16
N VAL A 36 -9.01 -16.72 2.57
CA VAL A 36 -7.78 -15.93 2.67
C VAL A 36 -8.00 -14.82 3.67
N ARG A 37 -7.17 -14.82 4.71
CA ARG A 37 -7.17 -13.85 5.79
C ARG A 37 -5.80 -13.16 5.84
N VAL A 38 -5.78 -11.84 5.75
CA VAL A 38 -4.54 -11.06 5.79
C VAL A 38 -4.63 -10.01 6.88
N HIS A 39 -3.75 -10.13 7.88
CA HIS A 39 -3.56 -9.16 8.94
C HIS A 39 -2.17 -8.53 8.84
N THR A 40 -2.12 -7.23 9.12
CA THR A 40 -0.85 -6.51 9.24
C THR A 40 -0.80 -5.74 10.54
N ASN A 41 0.43 -5.49 10.98
CA ASN A 41 0.76 -4.57 12.05
C ASN A 41 1.74 -3.51 11.49
N PRO A 42 1.34 -2.23 11.37
CA PRO A 42 0.01 -1.69 11.67
C PRO A 42 -1.06 -2.11 10.65
N SER A 43 -2.34 -1.99 11.02
CA SER A 43 -3.49 -2.31 10.15
C SER A 43 -3.77 -1.21 9.10
N GLY A 44 -4.72 -1.47 8.20
CA GLY A 44 -5.09 -0.54 7.12
C GLY A 44 -4.05 -0.44 6.02
N ALA A 45 -3.33 -1.53 5.73
CA ALA A 45 -2.43 -1.64 4.59
C ALA A 45 -3.20 -2.08 3.35
N ASP A 46 -2.92 -1.48 2.19
CA ASP A 46 -3.51 -1.88 0.92
C ASP A 46 -2.91 -3.20 0.43
N VAL A 47 -3.78 -4.13 0.03
CA VAL A 47 -3.39 -5.45 -0.47
C VAL A 47 -3.62 -5.49 -1.98
N TYR A 48 -2.62 -5.97 -2.71
CA TYR A 48 -2.61 -6.11 -4.16
C TYR A 48 -2.29 -7.55 -4.55
N VAL A 49 -2.83 -7.99 -5.69
CA VAL A 49 -2.55 -9.31 -6.26
C VAL A 49 -2.31 -9.25 -7.75
N ARG A 50 -1.61 -10.26 -8.26
CA ARG A 50 -1.53 -10.61 -9.69
C ARG A 50 -1.14 -12.07 -9.85
N SER A 51 -1.36 -12.62 -11.05
CA SER A 51 -0.75 -13.90 -11.44
C SER A 51 0.78 -13.74 -11.57
N VAL A 52 1.52 -14.80 -11.28
CA VAL A 52 2.97 -14.84 -11.54
C VAL A 52 3.20 -14.96 -13.05
N GLY A 53 4.15 -14.20 -13.59
CA GLY A 53 4.50 -14.18 -15.02
C GLY A 53 3.69 -13.21 -15.88
N GLU A 54 2.43 -12.90 -15.52
CA GLU A 54 1.55 -12.04 -16.32
C GLU A 54 0.60 -11.21 -15.44
N GLY A 55 0.14 -10.06 -15.97
CA GLY A 55 -0.90 -9.25 -15.36
C GLY A 55 -0.42 -8.04 -14.53
N ARG A 56 -1.29 -7.03 -14.43
CA ARG A 56 -1.07 -5.82 -13.63
C ARG A 56 -1.44 -6.08 -12.17
N LEU A 57 -0.76 -5.41 -11.25
CA LEU A 57 -1.16 -5.41 -9.83
C LEU A 57 -2.57 -4.83 -9.68
N GLN A 58 -3.47 -5.61 -9.10
CA GLN A 58 -4.86 -5.23 -8.83
C GLN A 58 -5.07 -5.10 -7.33
N ARG A 59 -5.66 -3.98 -6.90
CA ARG A 59 -5.97 -3.76 -5.48
C ARG A 59 -7.20 -4.57 -5.09
N ILE A 60 -7.10 -5.34 -4.01
CA ILE A 60 -8.18 -6.22 -3.55
C ILE A 60 -8.85 -5.74 -2.25
N GLY A 61 -8.19 -4.86 -1.50
CA GLY A 61 -8.76 -4.27 -0.29
C GLY A 61 -7.70 -3.75 0.66
N GLN A 62 -8.08 -3.60 1.93
CA GLN A 62 -7.19 -3.20 3.02
C GLN A 62 -7.20 -4.22 4.15
N THR A 63 -6.11 -4.28 4.91
CA THR A 63 -6.02 -5.13 6.10
C THR A 63 -6.79 -4.55 7.29
N PRO A 64 -7.44 -5.39 8.12
CA PRO A 64 -7.55 -6.84 7.97
C PRO A 64 -8.47 -7.23 6.81
N LEU A 65 -7.99 -8.10 5.94
CA LEU A 65 -8.68 -8.53 4.73
C LEU A 65 -9.21 -9.95 4.92
N PHE A 66 -10.46 -10.17 4.53
CA PHE A 66 -11.12 -11.48 4.54
C PHE A 66 -11.79 -11.69 3.19
N VAL A 67 -11.33 -12.66 2.41
CA VAL A 67 -11.86 -12.94 1.08
C VAL A 67 -11.89 -14.44 0.82
N ASN A 68 -12.92 -14.89 0.09
CA ASN A 68 -13.02 -16.26 -0.36
C ASN A 68 -11.97 -16.53 -1.47
N SER A 69 -11.27 -17.66 -1.42
CA SER A 69 -10.25 -18.01 -2.41
C SER A 69 -10.79 -18.17 -3.84
N GLU A 70 -12.00 -18.69 -4.03
CA GLU A 70 -12.65 -18.81 -5.34
C GLU A 70 -13.07 -17.44 -5.87
N GLU A 71 -13.73 -16.63 -5.04
CA GLU A 71 -14.11 -15.26 -5.39
C GLU A 71 -12.89 -14.41 -5.77
N LEU A 72 -11.79 -14.54 -5.02
CA LEU A 72 -10.53 -13.85 -5.31
C LEU A 72 -9.98 -14.26 -6.68
N ARG A 73 -10.07 -15.55 -7.05
CA ARG A 73 -9.57 -16.04 -8.34
C ARG A 73 -10.44 -15.59 -9.49
N GLU A 74 -11.75 -15.70 -9.36
CA GLU A 74 -12.70 -15.32 -10.41
C GLU A 74 -12.70 -13.81 -10.66
N LYS A 75 -12.80 -13.01 -9.58
CA LYS A 75 -12.91 -11.55 -9.66
C LYS A 75 -11.67 -10.89 -10.24
N TYR A 76 -10.49 -11.43 -9.95
CA TYR A 76 -9.21 -10.84 -10.36
C TYR A 76 -8.50 -11.65 -11.45
N GLY A 77 -9.12 -12.70 -11.99
CA GLY A 77 -8.59 -13.53 -13.08
C GLY A 77 -7.28 -14.24 -12.73
N LEU A 78 -7.16 -14.75 -11.50
CA LEU A 78 -5.90 -15.31 -11.00
C LEU A 78 -5.71 -16.77 -11.41
N VAL A 79 -4.58 -17.04 -12.07
CA VAL A 79 -4.22 -18.36 -12.60
C VAL A 79 -2.87 -18.79 -12.06
N GLY A 80 -2.78 -20.04 -11.57
CA GLY A 80 -1.55 -20.60 -11.03
C GLY A 80 -1.11 -19.92 -9.73
N ALA A 81 0.19 -19.66 -9.62
CA ALA A 81 0.76 -18.97 -8.46
C ALA A 81 0.36 -17.49 -8.46
N VAL A 82 -0.01 -16.99 -7.28
CA VAL A 82 -0.43 -15.60 -7.08
C VAL A 82 0.65 -14.85 -6.33
N TYR A 83 1.09 -13.73 -6.89
CA TYR A 83 1.93 -12.76 -6.19
C TYR A 83 1.01 -11.81 -5.43
N MET A 84 1.20 -11.71 -4.12
CA MET A 84 0.52 -10.77 -3.25
C MET A 84 1.51 -9.74 -2.74
N GLU A 85 1.11 -8.47 -2.75
CA GLU A 85 1.91 -7.36 -2.26
C GLU A 85 1.07 -6.50 -1.31
N ILE A 86 1.66 -6.14 -0.18
CA ILE A 86 1.05 -5.34 0.88
C ILE A 86 1.80 -4.01 0.93
N ARG A 87 1.07 -2.90 0.82
CA ARG A 87 1.60 -1.55 0.88
C ARG A 87 0.94 -0.79 2.01
N LYS A 88 1.76 -0.16 2.85
CA LYS A 88 1.29 0.82 3.83
C LYS A 88 2.16 2.05 3.69
N GLU A 89 1.54 3.22 3.72
CA GLU A 89 2.28 4.48 3.74
C GLU A 89 3.35 4.44 4.84
N GLY A 90 4.58 4.76 4.44
CA GLY A 90 5.69 4.81 5.37
C GLY A 90 6.29 3.48 5.83
N HIS A 91 5.87 2.38 5.23
CA HIS A 91 6.43 1.07 5.50
C HIS A 91 6.99 0.47 4.21
N LYS A 92 8.02 -0.38 4.34
CA LYS A 92 8.53 -1.12 3.18
C LYS A 92 7.43 -2.04 2.65
N PRO A 93 7.18 -2.06 1.33
CA PRO A 93 6.25 -3.02 0.74
C PRO A 93 6.68 -4.45 1.11
N ASP A 94 5.72 -5.25 1.58
CA ASP A 94 5.92 -6.67 1.82
C ASP A 94 5.29 -7.47 0.67
N SER A 95 5.94 -8.56 0.24
CA SER A 95 5.42 -9.37 -0.86
C SER A 95 5.73 -10.84 -0.68
N PHE A 96 4.82 -11.69 -1.15
CA PHE A 96 4.96 -13.15 -1.08
C PHE A 96 4.13 -13.84 -2.17
N PHE A 97 4.44 -15.11 -2.39
CA PHE A 97 3.76 -15.94 -3.38
C PHE A 97 2.83 -16.93 -2.69
N ILE A 98 1.67 -17.16 -3.30
CA ILE A 98 0.70 -18.17 -2.90
C ILE A 98 0.60 -19.17 -4.05
N THR A 99 1.07 -20.39 -3.83
CA THR A 99 1.08 -21.45 -4.85
C THR A 99 -0.21 -22.26 -4.88
N GLU A 100 -0.95 -22.32 -3.77
CA GLU A 100 -2.22 -23.07 -3.65
C GLU A 100 -3.29 -22.25 -2.92
N LEU A 101 -4.15 -21.54 -3.67
CA LEU A 101 -5.23 -20.73 -3.07
C LEU A 101 -6.46 -21.54 -2.64
N SER A 102 -6.73 -22.68 -3.29
CA SER A 102 -8.06 -23.33 -3.22
C SER A 102 -8.21 -24.42 -2.17
N LYS A 103 -7.13 -24.83 -1.49
CA LYS A 103 -7.13 -26.06 -0.68
C LYS A 103 -7.02 -25.84 0.83
N ILE A 104 -6.55 -24.67 1.28
CA ILE A 104 -6.19 -24.41 2.68
C ILE A 104 -6.62 -23.00 3.07
N ASP A 105 -7.19 -22.86 4.26
CA ASP A 105 -7.40 -21.55 4.88
C ASP A 105 -6.04 -20.85 5.08
N LEU A 106 -5.81 -19.80 4.29
CA LEU A 106 -4.57 -19.06 4.33
C LEU A 106 -4.69 -17.92 5.34
N ASN A 107 -3.92 -17.99 6.43
CA ASN A 107 -3.81 -16.92 7.40
C ASN A 107 -2.43 -16.26 7.30
N VAL A 108 -2.40 -15.02 6.85
CA VAL A 108 -1.19 -14.21 6.69
C VAL A 108 -1.17 -13.17 7.78
N ASN A 109 -0.14 -13.22 8.63
CA ASN A 109 0.18 -12.17 9.58
C ASN A 109 1.51 -11.54 9.17
N ARG A 110 1.55 -10.21 9.07
CA ARG A 110 2.74 -9.45 8.65
C ARG A 110 3.00 -8.25 9.55
N ASP A 111 4.18 -8.20 10.14
CA ASP A 111 4.70 -6.99 10.77
C ASP A 111 5.39 -6.16 9.69
N LEU A 112 4.79 -5.02 9.36
CA LEU A 112 5.34 -4.13 8.35
C LEU A 112 6.50 -3.35 8.94
N VAL A 113 7.62 -3.34 8.24
CA VAL A 113 8.81 -2.63 8.69
C VAL A 113 8.63 -1.16 8.36
N PRO A 114 8.61 -0.26 9.36
CA PRO A 114 8.62 1.17 9.10
C PRO A 114 9.87 1.51 8.31
N ILE A 115 9.73 2.39 7.33
CA ILE A 115 10.89 2.99 6.70
C ILE A 115 11.53 3.86 7.80
N ARG A 116 12.69 3.42 8.31
CA ARG A 116 13.34 3.98 9.51
C ARG A 116 13.52 5.51 9.43
N ASP A 117 13.56 6.03 8.20
CA ASP A 117 13.76 7.45 7.91
C ASP A 117 12.59 8.02 7.10
N LEU A 118 11.36 7.62 7.41
CA LEU A 118 10.12 8.16 6.85
C LEU A 118 10.04 9.69 6.88
N GLU A 119 10.50 10.28 7.99
CA GLU A 119 10.63 11.72 8.16
C GLU A 119 11.71 12.30 7.24
N GLN A 120 12.86 11.63 7.12
CA GLN A 120 13.91 11.99 6.15
C GLN A 120 13.42 11.85 4.70
N GLN A 121 12.58 10.85 4.38
CA GLN A 121 12.00 10.68 3.05
C GLN A 121 10.95 11.76 2.74
N ARG A 122 10.08 12.09 3.69
CA ARG A 122 9.14 13.21 3.55
C ARG A 122 9.87 14.53 3.46
N TRP A 123 10.93 14.71 4.25
CA TRP A 123 11.84 15.84 4.17
C TRP A 123 12.51 15.89 2.79
N LEU A 124 13.10 14.79 2.30
CA LEU A 124 13.72 14.70 0.97
C LEU A 124 12.70 15.04 -0.12
N ASN A 125 11.48 14.50 -0.06
CA ASN A 125 10.44 14.75 -1.05
C ASN A 125 9.98 16.21 -1.08
N GLY A 126 9.74 16.84 0.09
CA GLY A 126 9.38 18.27 0.15
C GLY A 126 10.51 19.18 -0.36
N HIS A 127 11.77 18.79 -0.11
CA HIS A 127 12.91 19.54 -0.62
C HIS A 127 13.14 19.30 -2.11
N ILE A 128 12.84 18.11 -2.65
CA ILE A 128 12.88 17.82 -4.09
C ILE A 128 11.92 18.73 -4.86
N GLU A 129 10.67 18.86 -4.41
CA GLU A 129 9.70 19.79 -5.04
C GLU A 129 10.21 21.23 -5.00
N THR A 130 10.76 21.65 -3.87
CA THR A 130 11.30 23.01 -3.70
C THR A 130 12.52 23.25 -4.60
N LEU A 131 13.40 22.25 -4.76
CA LEU A 131 14.55 22.33 -5.68
C LEU A 131 14.12 22.39 -7.15
N PHE A 132 13.04 21.70 -7.53
CA PHE A 132 12.46 21.83 -8.88
C PHE A 132 11.92 23.24 -9.13
N GLU A 133 11.24 23.83 -8.15
CA GLU A 133 10.76 25.21 -8.26
C GLU A 133 11.92 26.20 -8.43
N VAL A 134 13.02 26.02 -7.67
CA VAL A 134 14.24 26.83 -7.85
C VAL A 134 14.73 26.74 -9.30
N ARG A 135 14.89 25.53 -9.86
CA ARG A 135 15.33 25.36 -11.26
C ARG A 135 14.38 26.03 -12.24
N ARG A 136 13.06 25.86 -12.06
CA ARG A 136 12.04 26.48 -12.91
C ARG A 136 12.14 28.01 -12.88
N LEU A 137 12.36 28.60 -11.71
CA LEU A 137 12.57 30.05 -11.57
C LEU A 137 13.86 30.52 -12.25
N VAL A 138 14.93 29.72 -12.16
CA VAL A 138 16.19 30.01 -12.86
C VAL A 138 16.01 29.99 -14.38
N GLU A 139 15.32 28.98 -14.92
CA GLU A 139 14.98 28.91 -16.36
C GLU A 139 14.11 30.09 -16.80
N ALA A 140 13.18 30.52 -15.94
CA ALA A 140 12.37 31.72 -16.15
C ALA A 140 13.14 33.04 -15.91
N LYS A 141 14.45 32.99 -15.62
CA LYS A 141 15.31 34.14 -15.30
C LYS A 141 14.88 34.94 -14.06
N ARG A 142 14.05 34.36 -13.20
CA ARG A 142 13.54 34.95 -11.94
C ARG A 142 14.52 34.68 -10.79
N TYR A 143 15.76 35.15 -10.95
CA TYR A 143 16.88 34.78 -10.07
C TYR A 143 16.70 35.20 -8.62
N ASP A 144 16.15 36.39 -8.35
CA ASP A 144 16.01 36.87 -6.97
C ASP A 144 14.97 36.06 -6.18
N GLU A 145 13.97 35.51 -6.86
CA GLU A 145 12.99 34.62 -6.26
C GLU A 145 13.57 33.23 -5.99
N ALA A 146 14.34 32.71 -6.95
CA ALA A 146 15.11 31.49 -6.75
C ALA A 146 16.06 31.63 -5.54
N MET A 147 16.76 32.76 -5.41
CA MET A 147 17.64 33.08 -4.28
C MET A 147 16.90 33.23 -2.95
N ARG A 148 15.64 33.69 -2.93
CA ARG A 148 14.82 33.67 -1.70
C ARG A 148 14.55 32.25 -1.24
N ILE A 149 14.18 31.36 -2.17
CA ILE A 149 13.91 29.96 -1.86
C ILE A 149 15.19 29.24 -1.41
N ILE A 150 16.31 29.45 -2.12
CA ILE A 150 17.62 28.89 -1.75
C ILE A 150 18.05 29.31 -0.34
N ARG A 151 17.84 30.58 0.05
CA ARG A 151 18.14 31.03 1.42
C ARG A 151 17.34 30.26 2.46
N ASN A 152 16.04 30.12 2.26
CA ASN A 152 15.19 29.33 3.17
C ASN A 152 15.65 27.87 3.23
N LEU A 153 15.95 27.26 2.08
CA LEU A 153 16.46 25.89 2.01
C LEU A 153 17.79 25.73 2.76
N ARG A 154 18.68 26.72 2.69
CA ARG A 154 19.97 26.69 3.38
C ARG A 154 19.81 26.82 4.90
N ASP A 155 18.83 27.58 5.37
CA ASP A 155 18.54 27.74 6.80
C ASP A 155 18.08 26.41 7.43
N VAL A 156 17.31 25.61 6.69
CA VAL A 156 16.83 24.31 7.18
C VAL A 156 17.77 23.15 6.83
N THR A 157 18.53 23.24 5.73
CA THR A 157 19.29 22.10 5.16
C THR A 157 20.68 22.50 4.62
N PRO A 158 21.58 23.04 5.47
CA PRO A 158 22.82 23.66 5.01
C PRO A 158 23.84 22.69 4.38
N TYR A 159 23.65 21.37 4.53
CA TYR A 159 24.57 20.32 4.10
C TYR A 159 24.19 19.63 2.78
N VAL A 160 23.14 20.08 2.09
CA VAL A 160 22.75 19.51 0.78
C VAL A 160 23.56 20.19 -0.33
N ALA A 161 24.46 19.44 -0.97
CA ALA A 161 25.34 19.95 -2.01
C ALA A 161 24.59 20.67 -3.14
N THR A 162 23.46 20.10 -3.61
CA THR A 162 22.65 20.65 -4.70
C THR A 162 22.13 22.07 -4.44
N ILE A 163 21.91 22.47 -3.18
CA ILE A 163 21.48 23.84 -2.85
C ILE A 163 22.59 24.83 -3.22
N HIS A 164 23.82 24.51 -2.82
CA HIS A 164 25.01 25.32 -3.11
C HIS A 164 25.37 25.30 -4.60
N GLU A 165 25.09 24.21 -5.31
CA GLU A 165 25.25 24.14 -6.78
C GLU A 165 24.28 25.08 -7.50
N LEU A 166 23.00 25.08 -7.10
CA LEU A 166 21.99 25.97 -7.67
C LEU A 166 22.30 27.43 -7.35
N GLU A 167 22.77 27.72 -6.14
CA GLU A 167 23.22 29.05 -5.73
C GLU A 167 24.40 29.52 -6.59
N GLY A 168 25.42 28.66 -6.76
CA GLY A 168 26.57 28.94 -7.62
C GLY A 168 26.18 29.18 -9.08
N GLY A 169 25.28 28.36 -9.62
CA GLY A 169 24.73 28.53 -10.96
C GLY A 169 24.01 29.86 -11.16
N ILE A 170 23.20 30.29 -10.18
CA ILE A 170 22.53 31.60 -10.22
C ILE A 170 23.54 32.74 -10.17
N TYR A 171 24.54 32.65 -9.29
CA TYR A 171 25.59 33.66 -9.22
C TYR A 171 26.37 33.75 -10.55
N LEU A 172 26.67 32.63 -11.22
CA LEU A 172 27.25 32.65 -12.57
C LEU A 172 26.35 33.36 -13.57
N LEU A 173 25.05 33.05 -13.58
CA LEU A 173 24.08 33.69 -14.48
C LEU A 173 23.94 35.20 -14.24
N LYS A 174 24.22 35.66 -13.01
CA LYS A 174 24.27 37.08 -12.63
C LYS A 174 25.65 37.74 -12.87
N GLY A 175 26.64 36.99 -13.35
CA GLY A 175 28.02 37.48 -13.56
C GLY A 175 28.83 37.64 -12.26
N GLN A 176 28.34 37.11 -11.14
CA GLN A 176 28.95 37.20 -9.83
C GLN A 176 29.91 36.02 -9.60
N HIS A 177 31.03 36.02 -10.34
CA HIS A 177 31.94 34.86 -10.40
C HIS A 177 32.57 34.46 -9.06
N ARG A 178 32.84 35.43 -8.17
CA ARG A 178 33.42 35.14 -6.85
C ARG A 178 32.42 34.39 -5.95
N ASP A 179 31.21 34.91 -5.86
CA ASP A 179 30.12 34.31 -5.07
C ASP A 179 29.76 32.92 -5.61
N ALA A 180 29.79 32.76 -6.94
CA ALA A 180 29.59 31.48 -7.58
C ALA A 180 30.65 30.45 -7.16
N LEU A 181 31.93 30.81 -7.23
CA LEU A 181 33.03 29.92 -6.86
C LEU A 181 32.94 29.50 -5.39
N ASP A 182 32.61 30.42 -4.49
CA ASP A 182 32.44 30.11 -3.07
C ASP A 182 31.26 29.16 -2.84
N SER A 183 30.17 29.33 -3.58
CA SER A 183 29.03 28.41 -3.56
C SER A 183 29.42 27.02 -4.07
N PHE A 184 30.12 26.91 -5.20
CA PHE A 184 30.58 25.61 -5.71
C PHE A 184 31.60 24.92 -4.78
N ARG A 185 32.43 25.68 -4.07
CA ARG A 185 33.30 25.12 -3.02
C ARG A 185 32.50 24.51 -1.88
N MET A 186 31.39 25.13 -1.47
CA MET A 186 30.48 24.55 -0.48
C MET A 186 29.78 23.30 -1.02
N ALA A 187 29.34 23.30 -2.27
CA ALA A 187 28.79 22.11 -2.90
C ALA A 187 29.80 20.94 -2.91
N MET A 188 31.05 21.20 -3.31
CA MET A 188 32.12 20.21 -3.34
C MET A 188 32.46 19.68 -1.94
N LYS A 189 32.38 20.53 -0.91
CA LYS A 189 32.58 20.11 0.49
C LYS A 189 31.57 19.05 0.92
N TYR A 190 30.31 19.14 0.47
CA TYR A 190 29.25 18.22 0.86
C TYR A 190 29.05 17.04 -0.09
N ASN A 191 29.50 17.16 -1.36
CA ASN A 191 29.55 16.07 -2.31
C ASN A 191 30.85 16.12 -3.14
N PRO A 192 31.97 15.64 -2.59
CA PRO A 192 33.28 15.71 -3.25
C PRO A 192 33.39 14.81 -4.48
N GLU A 193 32.48 13.85 -4.64
CA GLU A 193 32.46 12.90 -5.75
C GLU A 193 31.68 13.41 -6.96
N ASN A 194 30.98 14.57 -6.86
CA ASN A 194 30.25 15.13 -7.99
C ASN A 194 31.23 15.73 -9.03
N PRO A 195 31.41 15.11 -10.21
CA PRO A 195 32.37 15.57 -11.19
C PRO A 195 32.03 16.95 -11.75
N ASP A 196 30.76 17.34 -11.82
CA ASP A 196 30.36 18.62 -12.39
C ASP A 196 30.71 19.77 -11.46
N THR A 197 30.49 19.59 -10.17
CA THR A 197 30.89 20.56 -9.14
C THR A 197 32.40 20.71 -9.05
N VAL A 198 33.15 19.59 -9.18
CA VAL A 198 34.62 19.63 -9.21
C VAL A 198 35.14 20.43 -10.41
N LYS A 199 34.52 20.32 -11.59
CA LYS A 199 34.88 21.13 -12.78
C LYS A 199 34.62 22.63 -12.59
N MET A 200 33.62 23.01 -11.80
CA MET A 200 33.30 24.43 -11.58
C MET A 200 34.28 25.13 -10.62
N VAL A 201 35.02 24.36 -9.81
CA VAL A 201 35.97 24.88 -8.81
C VAL A 201 37.42 24.90 -9.32
N ARG A 202 37.77 24.02 -10.26
CA ARG A 202 39.13 23.85 -10.81
C ARG A 202 39.31 24.59 -12.12
#